data_AF-A0A948V906-F1
#
_entry.id   AF-A0A948V906-F1
#
_cell.length_a   1.000
_cell.length_b   1.000
_cell.length_c   1.000
_cell.angle_alpha   90.00
_cell.angle_beta   90.00
_cell.angle_gamma   90.00
#
_symmetry.space_group_name_H-M   'P 1'
#
loop_
_entity.id
_entity.type
_entity.pdbx_description
1 polymer ?
#
loop_
_entity_poly.entity_id
_entity_poly.type
_entity_poly.pdbx_seq_one_letter_code
_entity_poly.pdbx_strand_id
1 'polypeptide(L)'
;MFVVLIAVLPALGLTLYSGVEHRRNARLAVQNNALEIARSASDLQDQLIENTRQILFTLSVIPGFREHESVASSKILADLLKKTDAYTGFTAVKPNGDLCASAPPMSEPINFSDRPWFRQVLATRDSVIGGYLIGRVSGKATRIMGYPVVNENGSVDIILSAGMDLDWLRQPMVKRNLPQGSCLTVIDGNGKVLFGYPEHEELLNESSSDADLIKTILDKKEGVADAIGPDGVPRLYGFTSLGPASAGVFVSVGIPKKIAFAEANRTLVRNLTVLGLLALLALLSALYVGNVLIRRPVNTWILHGYSHLRAREVDFQPAFLAPSLSNLSALIRQYS
;
A
#
# COMPACT_ATOMS: atom_id res chain seq x y z
N MET A 1 14.38 41.25 -8.64
CA MET A 1 14.57 39.85 -8.16
C MET A 1 13.79 39.58 -6.86
N PHE A 2 13.97 40.38 -5.79
CA PHE A 2 13.28 40.20 -4.51
C PHE A 2 11.74 40.18 -4.58
N VAL A 3 11.12 41.04 -5.40
CA VAL A 3 9.65 41.08 -5.56
C VAL A 3 9.10 39.75 -6.13
N VAL A 4 9.81 39.15 -7.08
CA VAL A 4 9.41 37.86 -7.68
C VAL A 4 9.53 36.74 -6.66
N LEU A 5 10.59 36.73 -5.85
CA LEU A 5 10.77 35.77 -4.76
C LEU A 5 9.64 35.86 -3.71
N ILE A 6 9.30 37.08 -3.29
CA ILE A 6 8.21 37.31 -2.32
C ILE A 6 6.85 36.88 -2.90
N ALA A 7 6.62 37.06 -4.19
CA ALA A 7 5.39 36.64 -4.86
C ALA A 7 5.27 35.11 -5.02
N VAL A 8 6.39 34.41 -5.26
CA VAL A 8 6.40 32.95 -5.50
C VAL A 8 6.35 32.14 -4.20
N LEU A 9 6.90 32.68 -3.10
CA LEU A 9 6.98 31.97 -1.82
C LEU A 9 5.61 31.50 -1.26
N PRO A 10 4.54 32.33 -1.22
CA PRO A 10 3.22 31.89 -0.76
C PRO A 10 2.63 30.76 -1.62
N ALA A 11 2.79 30.85 -2.94
CA ALA A 11 2.30 29.83 -3.87
C ALA A 11 3.08 28.51 -3.73
N LEU A 12 4.40 28.59 -3.50
CA LEU A 12 5.22 27.42 -3.22
C LEU A 12 4.84 26.76 -1.89
N GLY A 13 4.65 27.57 -0.84
CA GLY A 13 4.18 27.09 0.46
C GLY A 13 2.83 26.37 0.37
N LEU A 14 1.86 26.96 -0.33
CA LEU A 14 0.54 26.36 -0.56
C LEU A 14 0.63 25.07 -1.39
N THR A 15 1.50 25.02 -2.40
CA THR A 15 1.71 23.84 -3.25
C THR A 15 2.33 22.68 -2.46
N LEU A 16 3.31 22.96 -1.61
CA LEU A 16 3.90 21.96 -0.72
C LEU A 16 2.91 21.47 0.33
N TYR A 17 2.17 22.39 0.96
CA TYR A 17 1.15 22.06 1.96
C TYR A 17 0.06 21.16 1.37
N SER A 18 -0.51 21.55 0.22
CA SER A 18 -1.50 20.73 -0.48
C SER A 18 -0.95 19.37 -0.89
N GLY A 19 0.32 19.28 -1.29
CA GLY A 19 0.98 18.01 -1.58
C GLY A 19 1.11 17.08 -0.38
N VAL A 20 1.45 17.61 0.79
CA VAL A 20 1.50 16.86 2.06
C VAL A 20 0.10 16.35 2.43
N GLU A 21 -0.92 17.21 2.31
CA GLU A 21 -2.30 16.85 2.63
C GLU A 21 -2.84 15.78 1.68
N HIS A 22 -2.53 15.87 0.38
CA HIS A 22 -2.89 14.85 -0.61
C HIS A 22 -2.26 13.50 -0.29
N ARG A 23 -0.99 13.48 0.13
CA ARG A 23 -0.31 12.25 0.56
C ARG A 23 -0.94 11.65 1.82
N ARG A 24 -1.34 12.49 2.79
CA ARG A 24 -2.01 12.04 4.01
C ARG A 24 -3.36 11.39 3.69
N ASN A 25 -4.17 12.05 2.86
CA ASN A 25 -5.47 11.53 2.45
C ASN A 25 -5.35 10.25 1.61
N ALA A 26 -4.39 10.21 0.69
CA ALA A 26 -4.08 9.01 -0.09
C ALA A 26 -3.66 7.84 0.82
N ARG A 27 -2.86 8.10 1.87
CA ARG A 27 -2.45 7.05 2.81
C ARG A 27 -3.64 6.45 3.53
N LEU A 28 -4.50 7.28 4.11
CA LEU A 28 -5.68 6.83 4.84
C LEU A 28 -6.64 6.05 3.92
N ALA A 29 -6.89 6.56 2.71
CA ALA A 29 -7.75 5.90 1.74
C ALA A 29 -7.21 4.52 1.34
N VAL A 30 -5.91 4.41 1.06
CA VAL A 30 -5.28 3.14 0.67
C VAL A 30 -5.24 2.14 1.83
N GLN A 31 -4.93 2.59 3.04
CA GLN A 31 -4.96 1.76 4.25
C GLN A 31 -6.37 1.23 4.54
N ASN A 32 -7.40 2.08 4.47
CA ASN A 32 -8.79 1.67 4.66
C ASN A 32 -9.23 0.68 3.57
N ASN A 33 -8.90 0.93 2.30
CA ASN A 33 -9.19 0.00 1.22
C ASN A 33 -8.49 -1.36 1.42
N ALA A 34 -7.23 -1.37 1.85
CA ALA A 34 -6.52 -2.61 2.17
C ALA A 34 -7.20 -3.37 3.32
N LEU A 35 -7.66 -2.67 4.36
CA LEU A 35 -8.40 -3.26 5.48
C LEU A 35 -9.76 -3.81 5.03
N GLU A 36 -10.49 -3.11 4.18
CA GLU A 36 -11.77 -3.59 3.61
C GLU A 36 -11.59 -4.87 2.80
N ILE A 37 -10.48 -4.99 2.06
CA ILE A 37 -10.15 -6.21 1.31
C ILE A 37 -9.80 -7.35 2.27
N ALA A 38 -9.04 -7.07 3.33
CA ALA A 38 -8.74 -8.06 4.37
C ALA A 38 -10.02 -8.56 5.08
N ARG A 39 -10.95 -7.65 5.41
CA ARG A 39 -12.26 -8.00 5.96
C ARG A 39 -13.10 -8.83 5.00
N SER A 40 -13.13 -8.46 3.71
CA SER A 40 -13.81 -9.23 2.67
C SER A 40 -13.27 -10.66 2.57
N ALA A 41 -11.96 -10.86 2.79
CA ALA A 41 -11.36 -12.18 2.84
C ALA A 41 -11.79 -12.99 4.08
N SER A 42 -11.91 -12.35 5.24
CA SER A 42 -12.47 -13.00 6.44
C SER A 42 -13.93 -13.41 6.24
N ASP A 43 -14.76 -12.53 5.69
CA ASP A 43 -16.18 -12.82 5.45
C ASP A 43 -16.35 -13.98 4.47
N LEU A 44 -15.54 -14.01 3.40
CA LEU A 44 -15.58 -15.10 2.42
C LEU A 44 -15.17 -16.44 3.03
N GLN A 45 -14.22 -16.42 3.98
CA GLN A 45 -13.85 -17.62 4.71
C GLN A 45 -15.00 -18.17 5.53
N ASP A 46 -15.68 -17.31 6.29
CA ASP A 46 -16.75 -17.74 7.17
C ASP A 46 -17.90 -18.34 6.36
N GLN A 47 -18.19 -17.76 5.20
CA GLN A 47 -19.12 -18.34 4.22
C GLN A 47 -18.63 -19.69 3.69
N LEU A 48 -17.35 -19.82 3.34
CA LEU A 48 -16.80 -21.09 2.83
C LEU A 48 -16.83 -22.19 3.88
N ILE A 49 -16.53 -21.86 5.15
CA ILE A 49 -16.63 -22.75 6.29
C ILE A 49 -18.06 -23.27 6.47
N GLU A 50 -19.05 -22.39 6.43
CA GLU A 50 -20.45 -22.78 6.58
C GLU A 50 -20.94 -23.63 5.40
N ASN A 51 -20.60 -23.24 4.16
CA ASN A 51 -20.90 -24.03 2.97
C ASN A 51 -20.26 -25.43 3.05
N THR A 52 -19.02 -25.52 3.54
CA THR A 52 -18.32 -26.80 3.73
C THR A 52 -19.06 -27.67 4.74
N ARG A 53 -19.52 -27.10 5.87
CA ARG A 53 -20.29 -27.82 6.88
C ARG A 53 -21.56 -28.41 6.28
N GLN A 54 -22.29 -27.63 5.49
CA GLN A 54 -23.54 -28.06 4.85
C GLN A 54 -23.30 -29.18 3.81
N ILE A 55 -22.22 -29.08 3.03
CA ILE A 55 -21.81 -30.12 2.09
C ILE A 55 -21.50 -31.41 2.84
N LEU A 56 -20.66 -31.36 3.88
CA LEU A 56 -20.28 -32.54 4.66
C LEU A 56 -21.47 -33.15 5.41
N PHE A 57 -22.37 -32.33 5.93
CA PHE A 57 -23.65 -32.80 6.49
C PHE A 57 -24.48 -33.54 5.45
N THR A 58 -24.61 -32.99 4.24
CA THR A 58 -25.37 -33.63 3.14
C THR A 58 -24.72 -34.96 2.73
N LEU A 59 -23.39 -35.05 2.70
CA LEU A 59 -22.69 -36.31 2.43
C LEU A 59 -22.90 -37.33 3.56
N SER A 60 -23.00 -36.91 4.81
CA SER A 60 -23.17 -37.81 5.98
C SER A 60 -24.47 -38.61 5.97
N VAL A 61 -25.48 -38.14 5.24
CA VAL A 61 -26.79 -38.81 5.13
C VAL A 61 -26.88 -39.73 3.90
N ILE A 62 -25.88 -39.72 3.01
CA ILE A 62 -25.87 -40.60 1.84
C ILE A 62 -25.46 -42.03 2.26
N PRO A 63 -26.25 -43.07 1.92
CA PRO A 63 -26.01 -44.46 2.35
C PRO A 63 -24.61 -44.98 2.03
N GLY A 64 -24.04 -44.61 0.88
CA GLY A 64 -22.72 -45.07 0.43
C GLY A 64 -21.57 -44.80 1.41
N PHE A 65 -21.69 -43.79 2.28
CA PHE A 65 -20.70 -43.51 3.33
C PHE A 65 -20.92 -44.29 4.63
N ARG A 66 -22.15 -44.78 4.88
CA ARG A 66 -22.50 -45.62 6.04
C ARG A 66 -22.15 -47.09 5.80
N GLU A 67 -22.27 -47.54 4.55
CA GLU A 67 -21.98 -48.92 4.14
C GLU A 67 -20.47 -49.19 3.97
N HIS A 68 -19.61 -48.19 4.20
CA HIS A 68 -18.15 -48.27 4.07
C HIS A 68 -17.68 -48.73 2.67
N GLU A 69 -18.49 -48.50 1.64
CA GLU A 69 -18.17 -48.85 0.26
C GLU A 69 -17.19 -47.85 -0.34
N SER A 70 -15.90 -48.18 -0.25
CA SER A 70 -14.78 -47.33 -0.69
C SER A 70 -14.92 -46.84 -2.15
N VAL A 71 -15.37 -47.71 -3.06
CA VAL A 71 -15.46 -47.39 -4.50
C VAL A 71 -16.62 -46.43 -4.80
N ALA A 72 -17.81 -46.70 -4.28
CA ALA A 72 -18.98 -45.84 -4.47
C ALA A 72 -18.77 -44.46 -3.82
N SER A 73 -18.24 -44.45 -2.60
CA SER A 73 -17.90 -43.22 -1.87
C SER A 73 -16.86 -42.39 -2.62
N SER A 74 -15.77 -43.00 -3.10
CA SER A 74 -14.72 -42.27 -3.83
C SER A 74 -15.25 -41.65 -5.12
N LYS A 75 -16.17 -42.32 -5.83
CA LYS A 75 -16.82 -41.76 -7.03
C LYS A 75 -17.64 -40.52 -6.72
N ILE A 76 -18.46 -40.55 -5.66
CA ILE A 76 -19.26 -39.40 -5.23
C ILE A 76 -18.35 -38.22 -4.89
N LEU A 77 -17.29 -38.46 -4.11
CA LEU A 77 -16.32 -37.43 -3.73
C LEU A 77 -15.61 -36.84 -4.96
N ALA A 78 -15.24 -37.68 -5.94
CA ALA A 78 -14.59 -37.22 -7.17
C ALA A 78 -15.51 -36.38 -8.05
N ASP A 79 -16.77 -36.76 -8.18
CA ASP A 79 -17.76 -35.99 -8.96
C ASP A 79 -18.10 -34.65 -8.28
N LEU A 80 -18.09 -34.62 -6.95
CA LEU A 80 -18.22 -33.38 -6.19
C LEU A 80 -17.00 -32.47 -6.40
N LEU A 81 -15.78 -33.00 -6.23
CA LEU A 81 -14.54 -32.23 -6.38
C LEU A 81 -14.42 -31.57 -7.76
N LYS A 82 -14.82 -32.28 -8.83
CA LYS A 82 -14.84 -31.74 -10.21
C LYS A 82 -15.78 -30.54 -10.40
N LYS A 83 -16.76 -30.36 -9.53
CA LYS A 83 -17.75 -29.28 -9.61
C LYS A 83 -17.45 -28.12 -8.66
N THR A 84 -16.41 -28.25 -7.82
CA THR A 84 -16.15 -27.31 -6.73
C THR A 84 -14.68 -26.91 -6.67
N ASP A 85 -14.32 -25.79 -7.31
CA ASP A 85 -12.94 -25.31 -7.38
C ASP A 85 -12.37 -24.79 -6.05
N ALA A 86 -13.23 -24.56 -5.04
CA ALA A 86 -12.82 -24.06 -3.73
C ALA A 86 -12.15 -25.13 -2.83
N TYR A 87 -12.11 -26.39 -3.26
CA TYR A 87 -11.61 -27.51 -2.47
C TYR A 87 -10.43 -28.19 -3.14
N THR A 88 -9.44 -28.56 -2.34
CA THR A 88 -8.28 -29.37 -2.76
C THR A 88 -8.57 -30.87 -2.71
N GLY A 89 -9.59 -31.26 -1.94
CA GLY A 89 -10.00 -32.65 -1.85
C GLY A 89 -11.02 -32.92 -0.75
N PHE A 90 -11.63 -34.11 -0.84
CA PHE A 90 -12.55 -34.67 0.13
C PHE A 90 -12.08 -36.07 0.54
N THR A 91 -12.33 -36.45 1.79
CA THR A 91 -11.96 -37.77 2.29
C THR A 91 -13.02 -38.31 3.25
N ALA A 92 -13.14 -39.63 3.30
CA ALA A 92 -13.87 -40.36 4.31
C ALA A 92 -12.89 -41.26 5.07
N VAL A 93 -12.85 -41.12 6.40
CA VAL A 93 -11.82 -41.70 7.28
C VAL A 93 -12.48 -42.49 8.39
N LYS A 94 -12.00 -43.72 8.64
CA LYS A 94 -12.51 -44.59 9.71
C LYS A 94 -12.13 -44.05 11.10
N PRO A 95 -12.79 -44.50 12.19
CA PRO A 95 -12.50 -44.04 13.54
C PRO A 95 -11.09 -44.40 14.04
N ASN A 96 -10.44 -45.39 13.42
CA ASN A 96 -9.04 -45.74 13.66
C ASN A 96 -8.03 -44.85 12.90
N GLY A 97 -8.52 -43.92 12.06
CA GLY A 97 -7.73 -42.99 11.27
C GLY A 97 -7.45 -43.45 9.84
N ASP A 98 -7.84 -44.66 9.44
CA ASP A 98 -7.54 -45.17 8.11
C ASP A 98 -8.42 -44.51 7.05
N LEU A 99 -7.79 -44.09 5.94
CA LEU A 99 -8.49 -43.54 4.79
C LEU A 99 -9.36 -44.62 4.12
N CYS A 100 -10.66 -44.37 4.00
CA CYS A 100 -11.61 -45.26 3.34
C CYS A 100 -11.89 -44.84 1.89
N ALA A 101 -12.10 -43.54 1.66
CA ALA A 101 -12.36 -42.98 0.34
C ALA A 101 -11.74 -41.59 0.22
N SER A 102 -11.28 -41.21 -0.97
CA SER A 102 -10.73 -39.89 -1.22
C SER A 102 -10.98 -39.39 -2.63
N ALA A 103 -11.03 -38.07 -2.76
CA ALA A 103 -10.84 -37.35 -4.00
C ALA A 103 -9.84 -36.22 -3.73
N PRO A 104 -8.70 -36.13 -4.44
CA PRO A 104 -8.22 -37.08 -5.46
C PRO A 104 -7.98 -38.50 -4.91
N PRO A 105 -7.98 -39.53 -5.78
CA PRO A 105 -7.77 -40.91 -5.36
C PRO A 105 -6.34 -41.13 -4.88
N MET A 106 -6.17 -41.94 -3.82
CA MET A 106 -4.85 -42.31 -3.28
C MET A 106 -4.56 -43.78 -3.50
N SER A 107 -3.34 -44.07 -3.97
CA SER A 107 -2.85 -45.44 -4.17
C SER A 107 -2.19 -46.02 -2.93
N GLU A 108 -1.67 -45.17 -2.04
CA GLU A 108 -0.98 -45.59 -0.82
C GLU A 108 -1.91 -45.50 0.41
N PRO A 109 -1.78 -46.41 1.39
CA PRO A 109 -2.49 -46.31 2.65
C PRO A 109 -2.11 -45.03 3.40
N ILE A 110 -3.12 -44.24 3.75
CA ILE A 110 -2.95 -43.04 4.57
C ILE A 110 -3.73 -43.21 5.86
N ASN A 111 -3.11 -42.82 6.97
CA ASN A 111 -3.74 -42.71 8.26
C ASN A 111 -3.75 -41.25 8.73
N PHE A 112 -4.79 -40.82 9.45
CA PHE A 112 -4.96 -39.46 9.98
C PHE A 112 -5.01 -39.37 11.51
N SER A 113 -4.78 -40.47 12.23
CA SER A 113 -4.90 -40.54 13.70
C SER A 113 -4.00 -39.57 14.47
N ASP A 114 -2.86 -39.19 13.88
CA ASP A 114 -1.92 -38.22 14.44
C ASP A 114 -2.38 -36.76 14.28
N ARG A 115 -3.35 -36.49 13.39
CA ARG A 115 -3.77 -35.13 13.07
C ARG A 115 -4.62 -34.54 14.20
N PRO A 116 -4.35 -33.28 14.62
CA PRO A 116 -5.13 -32.62 15.67
C PRO A 116 -6.63 -32.52 15.37
N TRP A 117 -7.00 -32.15 14.13
CA TRP A 117 -8.40 -32.03 13.73
C TRP A 117 -9.15 -33.36 13.84
N PHE A 118 -8.50 -34.48 13.50
CA PHE A 118 -9.09 -35.81 13.54
C PHE A 118 -9.41 -36.22 14.99
N ARG A 119 -8.41 -36.07 15.88
CA ARG A 119 -8.59 -36.35 17.32
C ARG A 119 -9.67 -35.49 17.95
N GLN A 120 -9.76 -34.22 17.53
CA GLN A 120 -10.76 -33.30 18.05
C GLN A 120 -12.17 -33.68 17.60
N VAL A 121 -12.39 -34.06 16.33
CA VAL A 121 -13.69 -34.55 15.85
C VAL A 121 -14.14 -35.79 16.63
N LEU A 122 -13.24 -36.73 16.89
CA LEU A 122 -13.56 -37.92 17.70
C LEU A 122 -13.93 -37.57 19.14
N ALA A 123 -13.22 -36.60 19.73
CA ALA A 123 -13.45 -36.18 21.11
C ALA A 123 -14.75 -35.39 21.29
N THR A 124 -15.04 -34.45 20.39
CA THR A 124 -16.24 -33.58 20.47
C THR A 124 -17.47 -34.22 19.87
N ARG A 125 -17.30 -35.14 18.91
CA ARG A 125 -18.37 -35.70 18.06
C ARG A 125 -19.17 -34.60 17.35
N ASP A 126 -18.53 -33.48 17.09
CA ASP A 126 -19.07 -32.34 16.36
C ASP A 126 -18.10 -31.94 15.23
N SER A 127 -18.60 -31.14 14.29
CA SER A 127 -17.80 -30.54 13.23
C SER A 127 -16.64 -29.70 13.81
N VAL A 128 -15.45 -29.89 13.27
CA VAL A 128 -14.24 -29.16 13.69
C VAL A 128 -13.59 -28.53 12.48
N ILE A 129 -13.23 -27.26 12.64
CA ILE A 129 -12.36 -26.56 11.70
C ILE A 129 -10.92 -26.78 12.18
N GLY A 130 -10.17 -27.57 11.43
CA GLY A 130 -8.75 -27.77 11.65
C GLY A 130 -7.93 -26.53 11.30
N GLY A 131 -6.68 -26.53 11.75
CA GLY A 131 -5.70 -25.53 11.38
C GLY A 131 -5.30 -25.58 9.91
N TYR A 132 -4.52 -24.59 9.51
CA TYR A 132 -3.90 -24.52 8.18
C TYR A 132 -2.73 -25.50 8.11
N LEU A 133 -2.72 -26.34 7.08
CA LEU A 133 -1.74 -27.40 6.93
C LEU A 133 -1.55 -27.80 5.45
N ILE A 134 -0.52 -28.57 5.16
CA ILE A 134 -0.38 -29.23 3.86
C ILE A 134 -1.20 -30.54 3.88
N GLY A 135 -2.18 -30.64 2.98
CA GLY A 135 -3.06 -31.80 2.88
C GLY A 135 -2.29 -33.05 2.47
N ARG A 136 -2.50 -34.19 3.16
CA ARG A 136 -1.83 -35.46 2.80
C ARG A 136 -2.26 -36.01 1.44
N VAL A 137 -3.49 -35.74 1.05
CA VAL A 137 -4.08 -36.24 -0.20
C VAL A 137 -3.78 -35.29 -1.36
N SER A 138 -3.95 -33.98 -1.15
CA SER A 138 -3.77 -32.98 -2.22
C SER A 138 -2.35 -32.46 -2.37
N GLY A 139 -1.50 -32.59 -1.35
CA GLY A 139 -0.17 -31.96 -1.30
C GLY A 139 -0.18 -30.43 -1.25
N LYS A 140 -1.37 -29.81 -1.15
CA LYS A 140 -1.56 -28.35 -1.18
C LYS A 140 -1.76 -27.76 0.21
N ALA A 141 -1.42 -26.48 0.37
CA ALA A 141 -1.79 -25.70 1.55
C ALA A 141 -3.32 -25.57 1.61
N THR A 142 -3.91 -25.98 2.73
CA THR A 142 -5.35 -26.10 2.88
C THR A 142 -5.78 -25.82 4.31
N ARG A 143 -7.03 -25.36 4.47
CA ARG A 143 -7.72 -25.37 5.75
C ARG A 143 -8.70 -26.54 5.76
N ILE A 144 -8.58 -27.44 6.72
CA ILE A 144 -9.41 -28.65 6.78
C ILE A 144 -10.64 -28.42 7.65
N MET A 145 -11.80 -28.90 7.21
CA MET A 145 -12.95 -29.16 8.08
C MET A 145 -13.18 -30.67 8.19
N GLY A 146 -13.36 -31.16 9.40
CA GLY A 146 -13.81 -32.52 9.69
C GLY A 146 -15.25 -32.52 10.20
N TYR A 147 -16.02 -33.52 9.80
CA TYR A 147 -17.42 -33.70 10.13
C TYR A 147 -17.67 -35.17 10.52
N PRO A 148 -18.17 -35.45 11.73
CA PRO A 148 -18.43 -36.82 12.17
C PRO A 148 -19.76 -37.33 11.62
N VAL A 149 -19.76 -38.57 11.15
CA VAL A 149 -20.98 -39.35 10.88
C VAL A 149 -21.19 -40.25 12.08
N VAL A 150 -22.24 -39.96 12.85
CA VAL A 150 -22.53 -40.64 14.11
C VAL A 150 -23.63 -41.68 13.88
N ASN A 151 -23.44 -42.89 14.40
CA ASN A 151 -24.42 -43.97 14.33
C ASN A 151 -25.51 -43.84 15.42
N GLU A 152 -26.52 -44.70 15.36
CA GLU A 152 -27.64 -44.71 16.33
C GLU A 152 -27.19 -44.88 17.80
N ASN A 153 -26.04 -45.52 18.00
CA ASN A 153 -25.45 -45.74 19.33
C ASN A 153 -24.64 -44.53 19.84
N GLY A 154 -24.63 -43.41 19.11
CA GLY A 154 -23.89 -42.20 19.48
C GLY A 154 -22.37 -42.30 19.27
N SER A 155 -21.90 -43.32 18.55
CA SER A 155 -20.49 -43.53 18.22
C SER A 155 -20.17 -43.01 16.82
N VAL A 156 -18.96 -42.48 16.62
CA VAL A 156 -18.50 -42.03 15.29
C VAL A 156 -18.19 -43.25 14.44
N ASP A 157 -18.88 -43.39 13.31
CA ASP A 157 -18.75 -44.50 12.37
C ASP A 157 -17.75 -44.19 11.26
N ILE A 158 -17.83 -42.97 10.72
CA ILE A 158 -16.88 -42.43 9.75
C ILE A 158 -16.72 -40.91 9.95
N ILE A 159 -15.58 -40.37 9.58
CA ILE A 159 -15.31 -38.93 9.58
C ILE A 159 -15.15 -38.48 8.14
N LEU A 160 -16.01 -37.57 7.70
CA LEU A 160 -15.87 -36.89 6.43
C LEU A 160 -15.00 -35.65 6.63
N SER A 161 -14.13 -35.35 5.69
CA SER A 161 -13.39 -34.09 5.73
C SER A 161 -13.22 -33.49 4.34
N ALA A 162 -13.12 -32.17 4.32
CA ALA A 162 -12.86 -31.38 3.13
C ALA A 162 -11.65 -30.48 3.39
N GLY A 163 -10.70 -30.47 2.46
CA GLY A 163 -9.63 -29.49 2.44
C GLY A 163 -10.03 -28.31 1.56
N MET A 164 -10.28 -27.14 2.16
CA MET A 164 -10.51 -25.89 1.43
C MET A 164 -9.17 -25.37 0.89
N ASP A 165 -9.10 -25.09 -0.41
CA ASP A 165 -7.90 -24.47 -1.01
C ASP A 165 -7.66 -23.11 -0.35
N LEU A 166 -6.43 -22.61 -0.29
CA LEU A 166 -6.16 -21.24 0.16
C LEU A 166 -6.14 -20.26 -1.01
N ASP A 167 -6.15 -20.75 -2.25
CA ASP A 167 -6.15 -19.91 -3.45
C ASP A 167 -7.40 -19.04 -3.59
N TRP A 168 -8.52 -19.35 -2.92
CA TRP A 168 -9.68 -18.46 -2.90
C TRP A 168 -9.36 -17.10 -2.27
N LEU A 169 -8.35 -17.01 -1.39
CA LEU A 169 -7.89 -15.76 -0.78
C LEU A 169 -7.36 -14.76 -1.82
N ARG A 170 -7.01 -15.24 -3.02
CA ARG A 170 -6.62 -14.39 -4.15
C ARG A 170 -7.83 -13.66 -4.76
N GLN A 171 -9.04 -14.21 -4.65
CA GLN A 171 -10.23 -13.67 -5.34
C GLN A 171 -10.58 -12.23 -4.91
N PRO A 172 -10.59 -11.86 -3.62
CA PRO A 172 -10.84 -10.48 -3.21
C PRO A 172 -9.85 -9.49 -3.85
N MET A 173 -8.57 -9.87 -3.96
CA MET A 173 -7.55 -9.03 -4.59
C MET A 173 -7.80 -8.84 -6.09
N VAL A 174 -8.10 -9.94 -6.80
CA VAL A 174 -8.34 -9.93 -8.25
C VAL A 174 -9.60 -9.14 -8.58
N LYS A 175 -10.70 -9.36 -7.85
CA LYS A 175 -11.98 -8.65 -8.06
C LYS A 175 -11.85 -7.13 -7.84
N ARG A 176 -10.99 -6.72 -6.92
CA ARG A 176 -10.71 -5.30 -6.60
C ARG A 176 -9.63 -4.68 -7.47
N ASN A 177 -9.07 -5.45 -8.42
CA ASN A 177 -8.02 -5.02 -9.35
C ASN A 177 -6.86 -4.31 -8.63
N LEU A 178 -6.35 -4.93 -7.56
CA LEU A 178 -5.26 -4.37 -6.78
C LEU A 178 -4.03 -4.11 -7.67
N PRO A 179 -3.29 -3.02 -7.42
CA PRO A 179 -2.15 -2.67 -8.24
C PRO A 179 -1.05 -3.74 -8.16
N GLN A 180 -0.27 -3.85 -9.24
CA GLN A 180 0.86 -4.76 -9.32
C GLN A 180 1.84 -4.54 -8.15
N GLY A 181 2.36 -5.63 -7.59
CA GLY A 181 3.22 -5.59 -6.40
C GLY A 181 2.47 -5.52 -5.08
N SER A 182 1.14 -5.53 -5.10
CA SER A 182 0.34 -5.81 -3.89
C SER A 182 0.51 -7.26 -3.46
N CYS A 183 0.41 -7.51 -2.16
CA CYS A 183 0.53 -8.84 -1.58
C CYS A 183 -0.62 -9.14 -0.61
N LEU A 184 -0.90 -10.43 -0.41
CA LEU A 184 -1.73 -10.94 0.65
C LEU A 184 -0.99 -12.06 1.37
N THR A 185 -1.01 -12.01 2.69
CA THR A 185 -0.32 -12.99 3.54
C THR A 185 -1.27 -13.45 4.64
N VAL A 186 -1.32 -14.77 4.86
CA VAL A 186 -2.00 -15.38 6.02
C VAL A 186 -0.95 -15.82 7.03
N ILE A 187 -1.17 -15.48 8.28
CA ILE A 187 -0.22 -15.66 9.38
C ILE A 187 -0.93 -16.36 10.54
N ASP A 188 -0.28 -17.32 11.16
CA ASP A 188 -0.78 -18.00 12.36
C ASP A 188 -0.52 -17.19 13.66
N GLY A 189 -0.98 -17.71 14.79
CA GLY A 189 -0.89 -17.01 16.08
C GLY A 189 0.53 -16.93 16.63
N ASN A 190 1.46 -17.68 16.04
CA ASN A 190 2.89 -17.67 16.37
C ASN A 190 3.70 -16.79 15.41
N GLY A 191 3.05 -16.13 14.45
CA GLY A 191 3.71 -15.31 13.45
C GLY A 191 4.23 -16.09 12.24
N LYS A 192 3.88 -17.37 12.09
CA LYS A 192 4.29 -18.17 10.93
C LYS A 192 3.41 -17.84 9.73
N VAL A 193 4.03 -17.57 8.58
CA VAL A 193 3.33 -17.42 7.31
C VAL A 193 2.80 -18.78 6.85
N LEU A 194 1.48 -18.86 6.68
CA LEU A 194 0.74 -20.05 6.23
C LEU A 194 0.46 -20.02 4.72
N PHE A 195 0.30 -18.82 4.17
CA PHE A 195 0.01 -18.59 2.76
C PHE A 195 0.49 -17.19 2.37
N GLY A 196 0.97 -17.05 1.13
CA GLY A 196 1.41 -15.79 0.57
C GLY A 196 1.08 -15.70 -0.91
N TYR A 197 0.58 -14.55 -1.35
CA TYR A 197 0.32 -14.22 -2.73
C TYR A 197 0.85 -12.82 -3.07
N PRO A 198 1.55 -12.60 -4.19
CA PRO A 198 2.08 -13.64 -5.09
C PRO A 198 3.05 -14.59 -4.37
N GLU A 199 3.17 -15.79 -4.90
CA GLU A 199 3.94 -16.87 -4.30
C GLU A 199 5.44 -16.52 -4.39
N HIS A 200 6.06 -16.20 -3.27
CA HIS A 200 7.50 -15.98 -3.16
C HIS A 200 8.08 -17.05 -2.25
N GLU A 201 9.06 -17.81 -2.73
CA GLU A 201 9.74 -18.85 -1.91
C GLU A 201 10.37 -18.25 -0.63
N GLU A 202 10.73 -16.96 -0.67
CA GLU A 202 11.26 -16.17 0.45
C GLU A 202 10.23 -15.92 1.57
N LEU A 203 8.92 -15.90 1.27
CA LEU A 203 7.83 -15.71 2.25
C LEU A 203 7.72 -16.85 3.27
N LEU A 204 8.23 -18.03 2.93
CA LEU A 204 8.06 -19.24 3.73
C LEU A 204 9.24 -19.52 4.66
N ASN A 205 10.40 -18.88 4.46
CA ASN A 205 11.65 -19.31 5.08
C ASN A 205 12.48 -18.27 5.84
N GLU A 206 12.20 -16.95 5.81
CA GLU A 206 13.05 -15.99 6.57
C GLU A 206 12.29 -14.93 7.39
N SER A 207 12.70 -14.87 8.67
CA SER A 207 12.00 -14.32 9.83
C SER A 207 12.39 -12.87 10.18
N SER A 208 13.11 -12.14 9.33
CA SER A 208 13.83 -10.92 9.79
C SER A 208 13.20 -9.60 9.35
N SER A 209 12.52 -9.52 8.21
CA SER A 209 11.92 -8.27 7.70
C SER A 209 10.45 -8.05 8.11
N ASP A 210 9.75 -9.11 8.54
CA ASP A 210 8.32 -9.07 8.91
C ASP A 210 8.05 -8.90 10.41
N ALA A 211 9.08 -8.89 11.27
CA ALA A 211 8.90 -8.91 12.73
C ALA A 211 8.02 -7.76 13.25
N ASP A 212 8.18 -6.56 12.70
CA ASP A 212 7.41 -5.38 13.11
C ASP A 212 5.94 -5.45 12.66
N LEU A 213 5.69 -5.95 11.44
CA LEU A 213 4.34 -6.13 10.92
C LEU A 213 3.61 -7.24 11.68
N ILE A 214 4.25 -8.41 11.83
CA ILE A 214 3.71 -9.55 12.56
C ILE A 214 3.40 -9.15 14.00
N LYS A 215 4.32 -8.47 14.69
CA LYS A 215 4.10 -7.99 16.05
C LYS A 215 2.89 -7.05 16.12
N THR A 216 2.75 -6.13 15.17
CA THR A 216 1.60 -5.21 15.10
C THR A 216 0.29 -5.97 14.86
N ILE A 217 0.30 -6.98 14.00
CA ILE A 217 -0.86 -7.84 13.72
C ILE A 217 -1.27 -8.61 14.97
N LEU A 218 -0.31 -9.26 15.65
CA LEU A 218 -0.59 -10.06 16.84
C LEU A 218 -1.06 -9.22 18.03
N ASP A 219 -0.56 -7.98 18.17
CA ASP A 219 -0.96 -7.04 19.22
C ASP A 219 -2.36 -6.45 18.97
N LYS A 220 -2.58 -5.87 17.78
CA LYS A 220 -3.82 -5.15 17.47
C LYS A 220 -4.95 -6.04 16.98
N LYS A 221 -4.63 -7.21 16.40
CA LYS A 221 -5.53 -8.20 15.76
C LYS A 221 -6.27 -7.70 14.52
N GLU A 222 -6.58 -6.41 14.46
CA GLU A 222 -7.14 -5.72 13.32
C GLU A 222 -6.59 -4.29 13.23
N GLY A 223 -6.39 -3.82 12.01
CA GLY A 223 -6.10 -2.41 11.76
C GLY A 223 -5.25 -2.21 10.52
N VAL A 224 -4.46 -1.14 10.57
CA VAL A 224 -3.62 -0.70 9.47
C VAL A 224 -2.20 -0.45 9.97
N ALA A 225 -1.23 -0.68 9.11
CA ALA A 225 0.19 -0.51 9.43
C ALA A 225 0.99 -0.05 8.21
N ASP A 226 2.18 0.47 8.48
CA ASP A 226 3.21 0.71 7.48
C ASP A 226 4.35 -0.23 7.80
N ALA A 227 4.72 -1.06 6.83
CA ALA A 227 5.83 -1.97 7.00
C ALA A 227 6.55 -2.17 5.65
N ILE A 228 7.73 -2.75 5.74
CA ILE A 228 8.47 -3.25 4.59
C ILE A 228 8.08 -4.72 4.45
N GLY A 229 7.61 -5.11 3.27
CA GLY A 229 7.29 -6.51 3.02
C GLY A 229 8.55 -7.37 2.92
N PRO A 230 8.39 -8.69 2.86
CA PRO A 230 9.51 -9.64 2.84
C PRO A 230 10.38 -9.50 1.59
N ASP A 231 9.82 -9.03 0.49
CA ASP A 231 10.52 -8.66 -0.76
C ASP A 231 11.23 -7.29 -0.69
N GLY A 232 11.31 -6.67 0.49
CA GLY A 232 11.94 -5.36 0.69
C GLY A 232 11.10 -4.16 0.19
N VAL A 233 9.87 -4.38 -0.28
CA VAL A 233 9.03 -3.29 -0.82
C VAL A 233 8.23 -2.62 0.31
N PRO A 234 8.34 -1.30 0.50
CA PRO A 234 7.57 -0.58 1.50
C PRO A 234 6.09 -0.48 1.09
N ARG A 235 5.21 -1.01 1.94
CA ARG A 235 3.77 -1.10 1.69
C ARG A 235 2.94 -0.44 2.80
N LEU A 236 1.70 -0.12 2.43
CA LEU A 236 0.62 0.21 3.35
C LEU A 236 -0.22 -1.05 3.53
N TYR A 237 -0.38 -1.49 4.77
CA TYR A 237 -1.08 -2.72 5.12
C TYR A 237 -2.43 -2.44 5.77
N GLY A 238 -3.40 -3.27 5.44
CA GLY A 238 -4.60 -3.51 6.23
C GLY A 238 -4.67 -4.98 6.62
N PHE A 239 -5.09 -5.27 7.84
CA PHE A 239 -5.11 -6.64 8.38
C PHE A 239 -6.27 -6.85 9.33
N THR A 240 -6.75 -8.09 9.41
CA THR A 240 -7.80 -8.54 10.35
C THR A 240 -7.64 -10.03 10.65
N SER A 241 -8.39 -10.54 11.62
CA SER A 241 -8.41 -11.97 11.94
C SER A 241 -9.27 -12.73 10.93
N LEU A 242 -8.86 -13.96 10.59
CA LEU A 242 -9.61 -14.90 9.76
C LEU A 242 -10.49 -15.78 10.66
N GLY A 243 -11.70 -15.31 10.95
CA GLY A 243 -12.67 -15.93 11.86
C GLY A 243 -12.58 -15.36 13.28
N PRO A 244 -13.02 -16.09 14.31
CA PRO A 244 -12.94 -15.61 15.68
C PRO A 244 -11.49 -15.27 16.05
N ALA A 245 -11.27 -14.13 16.69
CA ALA A 245 -9.91 -13.70 17.09
C ALA A 245 -9.19 -14.72 17.98
N SER A 246 -9.92 -15.63 18.63
CA SER A 246 -9.39 -16.76 19.40
C SER A 246 -8.74 -17.86 18.54
N ALA A 247 -9.09 -17.95 17.26
CA ALA A 247 -8.46 -18.87 16.32
C ALA A 247 -7.01 -18.47 16.01
N GLY A 248 -6.63 -17.22 16.30
CA GLY A 248 -5.26 -16.74 16.19
C GLY A 248 -4.71 -16.71 14.76
N VAL A 249 -5.56 -16.72 13.73
CA VAL A 249 -5.12 -16.61 12.34
C VAL A 249 -5.49 -15.23 11.81
N PHE A 250 -4.59 -14.64 11.04
CA PHE A 250 -4.71 -13.29 10.52
C PHE A 250 -4.46 -13.26 9.02
N VAL A 251 -5.16 -12.37 8.33
CA VAL A 251 -4.90 -12.02 6.93
C VAL A 251 -4.43 -10.58 6.87
N SER A 252 -3.41 -10.34 6.04
CA SER A 252 -2.90 -9.01 5.76
C SER A 252 -2.87 -8.76 4.26
N VAL A 253 -3.17 -7.54 3.86
CA VAL A 253 -3.14 -7.07 2.47
C VAL A 253 -2.24 -5.85 2.41
N GLY A 254 -1.19 -5.89 1.58
CA GLY A 254 -0.21 -4.83 1.44
C GLY A 254 -0.26 -4.20 0.05
N ILE A 255 -0.27 -2.86 -0.02
CA ILE A 255 -0.25 -2.08 -1.26
C ILE A 255 1.04 -1.24 -1.32
N PRO A 256 1.84 -1.28 -2.41
CA PRO A 256 3.10 -0.52 -2.53
C PRO A 256 2.91 0.99 -2.37
N LYS A 257 3.72 1.60 -1.49
CA LYS A 257 3.68 3.06 -1.26
C LYS A 257 3.93 3.88 -2.52
N LYS A 258 4.82 3.38 -3.40
CA LYS A 258 5.12 4.04 -4.68
C LYS A 258 3.88 4.18 -5.56
N ILE A 259 3.00 3.17 -5.55
CA ILE A 259 1.76 3.18 -6.35
C ILE A 259 0.67 3.95 -5.60
N ALA A 260 0.53 3.71 -4.29
CA ALA A 260 -0.41 4.42 -3.43
C ALA A 260 -0.27 5.96 -3.52
N PHE A 261 0.97 6.45 -3.64
CA PHE A 261 1.26 7.89 -3.75
C PHE A 261 1.56 8.36 -5.17
N ALA A 262 1.45 7.52 -6.19
CA ALA A 262 1.82 7.88 -7.56
C ALA A 262 1.03 9.09 -8.06
N GLU A 263 -0.28 9.09 -7.87
CA GLU A 263 -1.16 10.17 -8.32
C GLU A 263 -0.92 11.48 -7.54
N ALA A 264 -0.75 11.38 -6.22
CA ALA A 264 -0.40 12.53 -5.38
C ALA A 264 0.94 13.14 -5.80
N ASN A 265 1.94 12.30 -6.11
CA ASN A 265 3.25 12.74 -6.56
C ASN A 265 3.19 13.38 -7.95
N ARG A 266 2.41 12.80 -8.88
CA ARG A 266 2.23 13.34 -10.23
C ARG A 266 1.57 14.72 -10.19
N THR A 267 0.54 14.89 -9.36
CA THR A 267 -0.13 16.18 -9.17
C THR A 267 0.82 17.22 -8.56
N LEU A 268 1.61 16.83 -7.56
CA LEU A 268 2.61 17.72 -6.96
C LEU A 268 3.67 18.17 -7.98
N VAL A 269 4.24 17.24 -8.74
CA VAL A 269 5.24 17.55 -9.76
C VAL A 269 4.65 18.48 -10.83
N ARG A 270 3.42 18.20 -11.31
CA ARG A 270 2.73 19.08 -12.28
C ARG A 270 2.51 20.50 -11.73
N ASN A 271 2.10 20.63 -10.47
CA ASN A 271 1.86 21.94 -9.88
C ASN A 271 3.17 22.72 -9.70
N LEU A 272 4.25 22.03 -9.30
CA LEU A 272 5.58 22.62 -9.18
C LEU A 272 6.15 23.03 -10.54
N THR A 273 5.94 22.24 -11.61
CA THR A 273 6.41 22.62 -12.95
C THR A 273 5.68 23.83 -13.48
N VAL A 274 4.34 23.91 -13.32
CA VAL A 274 3.56 25.08 -13.69
C VAL A 274 4.01 26.32 -12.91
N LEU A 275 4.19 26.19 -11.59
CA LEU A 275 4.68 27.28 -10.75
C LEU A 275 6.09 27.74 -11.16
N GLY A 276 6.98 26.80 -11.46
CA GLY A 276 8.33 27.09 -11.93
C GLY A 276 8.35 27.83 -13.28
N LEU A 277 7.49 27.42 -14.22
CA LEU A 277 7.34 28.10 -15.51
C LEU A 277 6.79 29.52 -15.34
N LEU A 278 5.78 29.72 -14.48
CA LEU A 278 5.24 31.04 -14.18
C LEU A 278 6.28 31.95 -13.52
N ALA A 279 7.06 31.42 -12.57
CA ALA A 279 8.14 32.14 -11.92
C ALA A 279 9.23 32.56 -12.92
N LEU A 280 9.59 31.67 -13.85
CA LEU A 280 10.55 31.95 -14.91
C LEU A 280 10.03 33.04 -15.86
N LEU A 281 8.77 32.95 -16.30
CA LEU A 281 8.14 33.98 -17.14
C LEU A 281 8.11 35.33 -16.43
N ALA A 282 7.71 35.39 -15.15
CA ALA A 282 7.69 36.61 -14.37
C ALA A 282 9.09 37.22 -14.21
N LEU A 283 10.12 36.39 -14.02
CA LEU A 283 11.51 36.85 -13.95
C LEU A 283 11.98 37.44 -15.29
N LEU A 284 11.70 36.75 -16.40
CA LEU A 284 12.04 37.24 -17.75
C LEU A 284 11.32 38.55 -18.08
N SER A 285 10.02 38.66 -17.75
CA SER A 285 9.25 39.91 -17.90
C SER A 285 9.82 41.04 -17.06
N ALA A 286 10.19 40.79 -15.80
CA ALA A 286 10.81 41.79 -14.93
C ALA A 286 12.17 42.27 -15.47
N LEU A 287 12.99 41.35 -16.01
CA LEU A 287 14.27 41.70 -16.64
C LEU A 287 14.08 42.51 -17.94
N TYR A 288 13.10 42.12 -18.77
CA TYR A 288 12.78 42.84 -20.01
C TYR A 288 12.28 44.26 -19.73
N VAL A 289 11.33 44.43 -18.81
CA VAL A 289 10.81 45.75 -18.41
C VAL A 289 11.91 46.59 -17.77
N GLY A 290 12.75 46.02 -16.89
CA GLY A 290 13.88 46.73 -16.29
C GLY A 290 14.87 47.25 -17.33
N ASN A 291 15.18 46.46 -18.36
CA ASN A 291 16.10 46.86 -19.43
C ASN A 291 15.49 47.84 -20.44
N VAL A 292 14.20 47.71 -20.77
CA VAL A 292 13.55 48.55 -21.80
C VAL A 292 13.02 49.86 -21.22
N LEU A 293 12.41 49.83 -20.04
CA LEU A 293 11.68 50.98 -19.49
C LEU A 293 12.56 51.89 -18.61
N ILE A 294 13.57 51.36 -17.89
CA ILE A 294 14.39 52.16 -16.97
C ILE A 294 15.68 52.64 -17.64
N ARG A 295 16.33 51.83 -18.48
CA ARG A 295 17.58 52.23 -19.15
C ARG A 295 17.40 53.14 -20.35
N ARG A 296 16.29 53.08 -21.10
CA ARG A 296 16.10 53.90 -22.30
C ARG A 296 15.79 55.39 -22.03
N PRO A 297 14.95 55.78 -21.04
CA PRO A 297 14.61 57.20 -20.86
C PRO A 297 15.59 57.97 -19.97
N VAL A 298 16.57 57.36 -19.29
CA VAL A 298 17.51 58.14 -18.44
C VAL A 298 18.66 58.74 -19.27
N ASN A 299 19.06 58.12 -20.38
CA ASN A 299 20.09 58.68 -21.26
C ASN A 299 19.63 59.91 -22.06
N THR A 300 18.33 60.10 -22.27
CA THR A 300 17.82 61.26 -23.03
C THR A 300 17.70 62.54 -22.20
N TRP A 301 17.57 62.44 -20.87
CA TRP A 301 17.45 63.62 -19.99
C TRP A 301 18.81 64.17 -19.54
N ILE A 302 19.82 63.33 -19.37
CA ILE A 302 21.18 63.80 -19.03
C ILE A 302 21.82 64.57 -20.20
N LEU A 303 21.45 64.25 -21.45
CA LEU A 303 21.94 64.97 -22.63
C LEU A 303 21.20 66.29 -22.92
N HIS A 304 19.95 66.48 -22.46
CA HIS A 304 19.23 67.76 -22.61
C HIS A 304 19.51 68.79 -21.50
N GLY A 305 20.08 68.37 -20.35
CA GLY A 305 20.42 69.30 -19.26
C GLY A 305 21.69 70.12 -19.50
N TYR A 306 22.62 69.66 -20.35
CA TYR A 306 23.92 70.31 -20.56
C TYR A 306 23.92 71.43 -21.62
N SER A 307 22.89 71.55 -22.45
CA SER A 307 22.83 72.60 -23.50
C SER A 307 22.36 73.96 -22.98
N HIS A 308 21.76 74.05 -21.79
CA HIS A 308 21.22 75.30 -21.26
C HIS A 308 22.20 76.12 -20.39
N LEU A 309 23.33 75.55 -19.94
CA LEU A 309 24.31 76.29 -19.12
C LEU A 309 25.40 77.02 -19.92
N ARG A 310 25.55 76.75 -21.22
CA ARG A 310 26.58 77.41 -22.05
C ARG A 310 26.11 78.68 -22.78
N ALA A 311 24.84 79.03 -22.67
CA ALA A 311 24.25 80.18 -23.34
C ALA A 311 24.09 81.43 -22.45
N ARG A 312 24.55 81.40 -21.19
CA ARG A 312 24.39 82.52 -20.23
C ARG A 312 25.70 83.22 -19.84
N GLU A 313 26.82 82.89 -20.45
CA GLU A 313 28.14 83.45 -20.08
C GLU A 313 28.71 84.44 -21.11
N VAL A 314 27.89 84.92 -22.07
CA VAL A 314 28.29 85.94 -23.05
C VAL A 314 27.27 87.07 -23.05
N ASP A 315 27.19 87.81 -21.95
CA ASP A 315 26.75 89.22 -21.96
C ASP A 315 26.94 89.79 -20.55
N PHE A 316 28.05 90.50 -20.32
CA PHE A 316 28.13 91.60 -19.35
C PHE A 316 29.48 92.34 -19.50
N GLN A 317 29.47 93.42 -20.27
CA GLN A 317 30.39 94.55 -20.07
C GLN A 317 29.89 95.40 -18.89
N PRO A 318 30.80 96.04 -18.13
CA PRO A 318 30.46 97.33 -17.54
C PRO A 318 31.53 98.40 -17.82
N ALA A 319 31.06 99.58 -18.22
CA ALA A 319 31.82 100.80 -18.41
C ALA A 319 31.76 101.69 -17.15
N PHE A 320 32.93 102.24 -16.77
CA PHE A 320 33.18 103.54 -16.09
C PHE A 320 32.54 103.79 -14.68
N LEU A 321 33.17 104.33 -13.63
CA LEU A 321 34.19 105.38 -13.41
C LEU A 321 34.76 105.28 -11.97
N ALA A 322 35.96 105.86 -11.73
CA ALA A 322 36.78 105.83 -10.51
C ALA A 322 36.31 106.79 -9.37
N PRO A 323 37.00 106.93 -8.18
CA PRO A 323 38.32 107.59 -8.10
C PRO A 323 39.34 107.09 -7.02
N SER A 324 40.62 107.39 -7.32
CA SER A 324 41.79 107.73 -6.49
C SER A 324 41.98 107.20 -5.06
N LEU A 325 43.19 106.67 -4.77
CA LEU A 325 44.18 107.23 -3.82
C LEU A 325 45.53 106.47 -3.91
N SER A 326 46.63 107.25 -4.00
CA SER A 326 48.05 106.92 -3.72
C SER A 326 48.70 105.75 -4.49
N ASN A 327 49.53 105.94 -5.53
CA ASN A 327 50.82 106.65 -5.54
C ASN A 327 51.66 106.45 -4.27
N LEU A 328 52.40 105.34 -4.22
CA LEU A 328 53.60 105.16 -3.37
C LEU A 328 54.47 104.00 -3.90
N SER A 329 54.98 104.16 -5.11
CA SER A 329 56.17 103.45 -5.61
C SER A 329 57.08 104.40 -6.39
N ALA A 330 57.45 105.51 -5.75
CA ALA A 330 58.74 106.12 -5.95
C ALA A 330 59.58 105.80 -4.71
N LEU A 331 60.86 105.46 -4.91
CA LEU A 331 61.82 104.90 -3.95
C LEU A 331 61.74 103.38 -3.74
N ILE A 332 62.27 102.61 -4.68
CA ILE A 332 63.54 101.84 -4.52
C ILE A 332 63.90 101.29 -5.91
N ARG A 333 64.50 102.16 -6.74
CA ARG A 333 65.51 101.79 -7.75
C ARG A 333 66.56 102.89 -7.75
N GLN A 334 67.33 102.83 -6.67
CA GLN A 334 68.71 103.25 -6.57
C GLN A 334 69.53 102.24 -7.42
N TYR A 335 70.50 102.72 -8.20
CA TYR A 335 71.35 101.99 -9.18
C TYR A 335 70.78 101.81 -10.60
N SER A 336 70.78 102.91 -11.39
CA SER A 336 71.68 103.13 -12.56
C SER A 336 71.05 104.14 -13.51
#